data_AF-A0A3L7PVI2-F1
#
_entry.id   AF-A0A3L7PVI2-F1
#
_cell.length_a   1.000
_cell.length_b   1.000
_cell.length_c   1.000
_cell.angle_alpha   90.00
_cell.angle_beta   90.00
_cell.angle_gamma   90.00
#
_symmetry.space_group_name_H-M   'P 1'
#
loop_
_entity.id
_entity.type
_entity.pdbx_description
1 polymer ?
#
loop_
_entity_poly.entity_id
_entity_poly.type
_entity_poly.pdbx_seq_one_letter_code
_entity_poly.pdbx_strand_id
1 'polypeptide(L)'
;MPAFNDPQCAHRTTAQGATARGRHATDDARILNGDRFIHHRARQYHESMELFVIRHAKAADRDPEQWPDDSLRPLTREGAREFERVARRVGKWRPGVDMVLSSGWLRAWDTARILQAHAGWP
;
A
#
# COMPACT_ATOMS: atom_id res chain seq x y z
N MET A 1 7.08 6.97 -50.03
CA MET A 1 8.46 7.44 -50.27
C MET A 1 9.18 7.52 -48.93
N PRO A 2 10.28 6.79 -48.72
CA PRO A 2 11.19 6.99 -47.59
C PRO A 2 12.44 7.77 -48.02
N ALA A 3 12.94 8.64 -47.14
CA ALA A 3 14.30 9.18 -47.15
C ALA A 3 14.79 8.99 -45.70
N PHE A 4 15.69 8.06 -45.36
CA PHE A 4 17.11 7.95 -45.74
C PHE A 4 17.86 9.27 -45.60
N ASN A 5 18.46 9.50 -44.43
CA ASN A 5 19.90 9.72 -44.34
C ASN A 5 20.42 9.68 -42.90
N ASP A 6 21.28 8.68 -42.67
CA ASP A 6 22.41 8.68 -41.76
C ASP A 6 23.62 8.38 -42.67
N PRO A 7 24.80 9.03 -42.51
CA PRO A 7 25.91 8.24 -41.95
C PRO A 7 27.00 9.02 -41.18
N GLN A 8 27.31 8.52 -39.98
CA GLN A 8 28.58 7.95 -39.48
C GLN A 8 29.94 8.71 -39.37
N CYS A 9 30.70 8.21 -38.37
CA CYS A 9 32.16 8.08 -38.19
C CYS A 9 32.89 9.23 -37.44
N ALA A 10 33.83 9.02 -36.52
CA ALA A 10 34.47 7.88 -35.83
C ALA A 10 35.12 8.47 -34.54
N HIS A 11 35.52 7.73 -33.51
CA HIS A 11 36.88 7.18 -33.38
C HIS A 11 36.99 6.25 -32.15
N ARG A 12 37.71 5.15 -32.35
CA ARG A 12 38.22 4.20 -31.35
C ARG A 12 39.29 4.83 -30.45
N THR A 13 39.48 4.32 -29.23
CA THR A 13 40.79 3.90 -28.69
C THR A 13 40.61 2.91 -27.52
N THR A 14 41.52 1.93 -27.49
CA THR A 14 41.71 0.75 -26.63
C THR A 14 42.52 1.02 -25.36
N ALA A 15 42.30 0.22 -24.29
CA ALA A 15 43.30 -0.34 -23.35
C ALA A 15 42.57 -1.08 -22.19
N GLN A 16 42.64 -2.42 -22.10
CA GLN A 16 43.67 -3.22 -21.41
C GLN A 16 43.64 -3.19 -19.87
N GLY A 17 43.19 -4.31 -19.28
CA GLY A 17 43.97 -5.12 -18.34
C GLY A 17 44.14 -4.66 -16.90
N ALA A 18 43.46 -5.33 -15.97
CA ALA A 18 43.99 -5.56 -14.63
C ALA A 18 43.54 -6.93 -14.11
N THR A 19 44.41 -7.93 -14.31
CA THR A 19 44.37 -9.22 -13.64
C THR A 19 44.87 -9.08 -12.20
N ALA A 20 44.15 -9.63 -11.23
CA ALA A 20 44.72 -10.00 -9.93
C ALA A 20 44.34 -11.43 -9.58
N ARG A 21 45.39 -12.21 -9.31
CA ARG A 21 45.43 -13.65 -9.07
C ARG A 21 45.08 -14.01 -7.63
N GLY A 22 44.62 -15.25 -7.46
CA GLY A 22 44.82 -16.06 -6.26
C GLY A 22 43.58 -16.12 -5.36
N ARG A 23 43.07 -17.30 -4.97
CA ARG A 23 43.76 -18.56 -4.69
C ARG A 23 42.83 -19.74 -4.95
N HIS A 24 43.39 -20.80 -5.51
CA HIS A 24 42.88 -22.16 -5.36
C HIS A 24 42.77 -22.50 -3.88
N ALA A 25 41.63 -23.05 -3.47
CA ALA A 25 41.57 -24.04 -2.40
C ALA A 25 40.57 -25.08 -2.88
N THR A 26 41.11 -26.24 -3.22
CA THR A 26 40.39 -27.51 -3.22
C THR A 26 39.77 -27.71 -1.84
N ASP A 27 38.61 -28.34 -1.76
CA ASP A 27 38.52 -29.62 -1.06
C ASP A 27 37.08 -30.08 -0.99
N ASP A 28 36.90 -31.27 -1.56
CA ASP A 28 35.84 -32.20 -1.26
C ASP A 28 35.71 -32.42 0.25
N ALA A 29 34.50 -32.85 0.61
CA ALA A 29 34.19 -33.58 1.81
C ALA A 29 34.13 -32.76 3.12
N ARG A 30 32.90 -32.48 3.53
CA ARG A 30 32.18 -33.35 4.49
C ARG A 30 30.84 -32.73 4.84
N ILE A 31 29.78 -33.25 4.22
CA ILE A 31 28.43 -33.18 4.79
C ILE A 31 28.48 -34.01 6.08
N LEU A 32 28.84 -33.37 7.19
CA LEU A 32 28.60 -33.92 8.52
C LEU A 32 27.50 -33.08 9.15
N ASN A 33 26.31 -33.68 9.10
CA ASN A 33 25.11 -33.42 9.87
C ASN A 33 25.20 -32.27 10.90
N GLY A 34 24.48 -31.20 10.60
CA GLY A 34 24.13 -30.13 11.52
C GLY A 34 23.55 -28.98 10.71
N ASP A 35 22.42 -28.43 11.12
CA ASP A 35 21.83 -27.21 10.58
C ASP A 35 21.05 -27.31 9.26
N ARG A 36 20.24 -28.37 9.17
CA ARG A 36 18.94 -28.35 8.43
C ARG A 36 17.93 -27.32 8.97
N PHE A 37 18.37 -26.23 9.60
CA PHE A 37 17.51 -25.23 10.24
C PHE A 37 17.68 -23.81 9.71
N ILE A 38 18.70 -23.51 8.90
CA ILE A 38 19.02 -22.12 8.52
C ILE A 38 18.89 -21.88 7.01
N HIS A 39 17.85 -22.40 6.36
CA HIS A 39 17.51 -21.93 4.99
C HIS A 39 16.02 -21.81 4.66
N HIS A 40 15.10 -22.14 5.59
CA HIS A 40 13.67 -21.97 5.38
C HIS A 40 13.10 -20.69 6.03
N ARG A 41 13.93 -19.67 6.27
CA ARG A 41 13.51 -18.44 6.98
C ARG A 41 13.90 -17.12 6.31
N ALA A 42 14.27 -17.17 5.03
CA ALA A 42 14.66 -15.96 4.27
C ALA A 42 13.73 -15.66 3.08
N ARG A 43 12.59 -16.36 2.94
CA ARG A 43 11.62 -16.17 1.84
C ARG A 43 10.15 -16.09 2.29
N GLN A 44 9.89 -15.96 3.58
CA GLN A 44 8.54 -15.71 4.11
C GLN A 44 8.43 -14.29 4.67
N TYR A 45 8.94 -13.32 3.94
CA TYR A 45 8.39 -11.97 4.01
C TYR A 45 7.12 -12.00 3.17
N HIS A 46 5.99 -12.39 3.79
CA HIS A 46 4.72 -11.91 3.26
C HIS A 46 4.84 -10.38 3.34
N GLU A 47 4.75 -9.71 2.19
CA GLU A 47 4.39 -8.29 2.14
C GLU A 47 3.21 -8.09 3.10
N SER A 48 3.41 -7.36 4.19
CA SER A 48 2.41 -7.26 5.25
C SER A 48 1.29 -6.32 4.80
N MET A 49 0.05 -6.81 4.79
CA MET A 49 -1.13 -5.98 4.53
C MET A 49 -1.42 -5.07 5.73
N GLU A 50 -1.65 -3.78 5.48
CA GLU A 50 -2.16 -2.84 6.48
C GLU A 50 -3.70 -2.80 6.44
N LEU A 51 -4.36 -2.88 7.60
CA LEU A 51 -5.81 -2.80 7.74
C LEU A 51 -6.20 -1.66 8.69
N PHE A 52 -7.04 -0.75 8.22
CA PHE A 52 -7.60 0.34 9.02
C PHE A 52 -9.07 0.07 9.32
N VAL A 53 -9.45 0.10 10.60
CA VAL A 53 -10.84 0.00 11.03
C VAL A 53 -11.32 1.37 11.48
N ILE A 54 -12.26 1.95 10.74
CA ILE A 54 -12.84 3.26 11.04
C ILE A 54 -14.28 3.06 11.52
N ARG A 55 -14.55 3.52 12.75
CA ARG A 55 -15.91 3.66 13.24
C ARG A 55 -16.60 4.80 12.52
N HIS A 56 -17.88 4.63 12.19
CA HIS A 56 -18.70 5.70 11.63
C HIS A 56 -18.66 6.97 12.49
N ALA A 57 -18.77 8.14 11.85
CA ALA A 57 -18.86 9.42 12.54
C ALA A 57 -20.12 9.51 13.43
N LYS A 58 -20.22 10.55 14.26
CA LYS A 58 -21.36 10.74 15.18
C LYS A 58 -22.68 10.76 14.38
N ALA A 59 -23.53 9.78 14.67
CA ALA A 59 -24.86 9.65 14.09
C ALA A 59 -25.90 10.36 14.95
N ALA A 60 -27.05 10.66 14.36
CA ALA A 60 -28.21 11.08 15.14
C ALA A 60 -28.54 10.03 16.20
N ASP A 61 -29.21 10.41 17.28
CA ASP A 61 -29.59 9.46 18.33
C ASP A 61 -30.58 8.43 17.78
N ARG A 62 -30.61 7.23 18.38
CA ARG A 62 -31.55 6.20 17.92
C ARG A 62 -32.96 6.64 18.28
N ASP A 63 -33.80 6.77 17.26
CA ASP A 63 -35.19 7.15 17.37
C ASP A 63 -36.02 6.26 16.42
N PRO A 64 -36.80 5.30 16.93
CA PRO A 64 -37.64 4.43 16.09
C PRO A 64 -38.83 5.13 15.43
N GLU A 65 -39.26 6.29 15.92
CA GLU A 65 -40.34 7.07 15.30
C GLU A 65 -39.80 7.85 14.09
N GLN A 66 -38.61 8.42 14.23
CA GLN A 66 -37.94 9.16 13.16
C GLN A 66 -37.23 8.24 12.15
N TRP A 67 -36.65 7.13 12.61
CA TRP A 67 -35.99 6.11 11.78
C TRP A 67 -36.46 4.70 12.19
N PRO A 68 -37.65 4.27 11.71
CA PRO A 68 -38.13 2.90 11.93
C PRO A 68 -37.13 1.86 11.43
N ASP A 69 -36.43 2.17 10.32
CA ASP A 69 -35.24 1.46 9.88
C ASP A 69 -33.96 2.19 10.38
N ASP A 70 -33.30 1.61 11.39
CA ASP A 70 -32.06 2.13 11.98
C ASP A 70 -30.86 2.13 11.00
N SER A 71 -30.97 1.41 9.87
CA SER A 71 -29.96 1.44 8.81
C SER A 71 -29.93 2.79 8.07
N LEU A 72 -31.07 3.49 8.04
CA LEU A 72 -31.24 4.80 7.40
C LEU A 72 -30.91 5.97 8.33
N ARG A 73 -30.54 5.72 9.59
CA ARG A 73 -30.19 6.77 10.54
C ARG A 73 -28.90 7.50 10.09
N PRO A 74 -28.96 8.82 9.84
CA PRO A 74 -27.87 9.57 9.24
C PRO A 74 -26.82 10.00 10.26
N LEU A 75 -25.71 10.54 9.74
CA LEU A 75 -24.78 11.34 10.53
C LEU A 75 -25.46 12.61 11.05
N THR A 76 -25.06 13.09 12.23
CA THR A 76 -25.40 14.46 12.61
C THR A 76 -24.58 15.43 11.77
N ARG A 77 -25.12 16.63 11.54
CA ARG A 77 -24.39 17.70 10.84
C ARG A 77 -23.07 18.05 11.53
N GLU A 78 -23.08 18.09 12.85
CA GLU A 78 -21.87 18.31 13.66
C GLU A 78 -20.88 17.15 13.51
N GLY A 79 -21.36 15.91 13.60
CA GLY A 79 -20.57 14.70 13.45
C GLY A 79 -19.86 14.60 12.10
N ALA A 80 -20.57 14.90 11.01
CA ALA A 80 -20.00 14.97 9.68
C ALA A 80 -18.86 16.00 9.62
N ARG A 81 -19.12 17.24 10.07
CA ARG A 81 -18.12 18.33 10.08
C ARG A 81 -16.89 18.03 10.93
N GLU A 82 -17.08 17.36 12.07
CA GLU A 82 -15.99 16.87 12.91
C GLU A 82 -15.16 15.84 12.17
N PHE A 83 -15.81 14.88 11.54
CA PHE A 83 -15.15 13.80 10.84
C PHE A 83 -14.43 14.28 9.57
N GLU A 84 -14.94 15.27 8.85
CA GLU A 84 -14.23 15.92 7.75
C GLU A 84 -12.84 16.46 8.18
N ARG A 85 -12.73 17.01 9.40
CA ARG A 85 -11.44 17.49 9.95
C ARG A 85 -10.50 16.32 10.24
N VAL A 86 -11.04 15.18 10.66
CA VAL A 86 -10.28 13.95 10.90
C VAL A 86 -9.81 13.37 9.56
N ALA A 87 -10.70 13.24 8.59
CA ALA A 87 -10.42 12.70 7.25
C ALA A 87 -9.28 13.45 6.56
N ARG A 88 -9.27 14.79 6.62
CA ARG A 88 -8.16 15.60 6.08
C ARG A 88 -6.80 15.30 6.71
N ARG A 89 -6.77 14.90 7.98
CA ARG A 89 -5.53 14.53 8.69
C ARG A 89 -5.14 13.09 8.37
N VAL A 90 -6.13 12.20 8.31
CA VAL A 90 -5.94 10.79 7.96
C VAL A 90 -5.37 10.66 6.55
N GLY A 91 -5.87 11.38 5.55
CA GLY A 91 -5.32 11.33 4.19
C GLY A 91 -3.85 11.79 4.10
N LYS A 92 -3.43 12.73 4.95
CA LYS A 92 -2.02 13.14 5.06
C LYS A 92 -1.15 12.09 5.74
N TRP A 93 -1.71 11.39 6.72
CA TRP A 93 -1.01 10.38 7.50
C TRP A 93 -0.89 9.05 6.74
N ARG A 94 -1.95 8.65 6.02
CA ARG A 94 -2.05 7.41 5.25
C ARG A 94 -2.55 7.70 3.84
N PRO A 95 -1.68 8.21 2.96
CA PRO A 95 -1.95 8.23 1.54
C PRO A 95 -1.86 6.80 0.95
N GLY A 96 -2.50 6.56 -0.19
CA GLY A 96 -2.30 5.33 -0.97
C GLY A 96 -3.05 4.10 -0.44
N VAL A 97 -4.23 4.28 0.17
CA VAL A 97 -5.12 3.15 0.46
C VAL A 97 -5.68 2.58 -0.84
N ASP A 98 -5.49 1.28 -1.05
CA ASP A 98 -5.92 0.61 -2.29
C ASP A 98 -7.43 0.36 -2.36
N MET A 99 -8.10 0.24 -1.20
CA MET A 99 -9.52 -0.11 -1.13
C MET A 99 -10.18 0.38 0.16
N VAL A 100 -11.40 0.91 0.04
CA VAL A 100 -12.30 1.20 1.17
C VAL A 100 -13.54 0.34 1.06
N LEU A 101 -13.92 -0.29 2.16
CA LEU A 101 -15.15 -1.07 2.29
C LEU A 101 -16.03 -0.45 3.38
N SER A 102 -17.33 -0.46 3.16
CA SER A 102 -18.32 0.01 4.12
C SER A 102 -19.55 -0.89 4.12
N SER A 103 -20.28 -0.89 5.22
CA SER A 103 -21.60 -1.54 5.27
C SER A 103 -22.64 -0.69 4.54
N GLY A 104 -23.79 -1.30 4.22
CA GLY A 104 -24.92 -0.59 3.59
C GLY A 104 -25.66 0.39 4.50
N TRP A 105 -25.20 0.63 5.73
CA TRP A 105 -25.85 1.53 6.68
C TRP A 105 -25.45 2.97 6.37
N LEU A 106 -26.42 3.87 6.30
CA LEU A 106 -26.23 5.23 5.78
C LEU A 106 -25.08 5.97 6.47
N ARG A 107 -25.05 5.94 7.82
CA ARG A 107 -23.97 6.58 8.59
C ARG A 107 -22.57 6.04 8.30
N ALA A 108 -22.42 4.74 8.01
CA ALA A 108 -21.13 4.14 7.69
C ALA A 108 -20.74 4.48 6.25
N TRP A 109 -21.70 4.43 5.33
CA TRP A 109 -21.50 4.80 3.94
C TRP A 109 -21.12 6.28 3.78
N ASP A 110 -21.82 7.19 4.45
CA ASP A 110 -21.51 8.61 4.42
C ASP A 110 -20.17 8.93 5.08
N THR A 111 -19.77 8.17 6.11
CA THR A 111 -18.40 8.26 6.67
C THR A 111 -17.35 7.89 5.62
N ALA A 112 -17.57 6.84 4.84
CA ALA A 112 -16.69 6.44 3.74
C ALA A 112 -16.64 7.51 2.64
N ARG A 113 -17.78 8.11 2.27
CA ARG A 113 -17.82 9.25 1.34
C ARG A 113 -17.02 10.46 1.83
N ILE A 114 -17.04 10.75 3.13
CA ILE A 114 -16.22 11.83 3.70
C ILE A 114 -14.72 11.49 3.57
N LEU A 115 -14.31 10.23 3.77
CA LEU A 115 -12.93 9.80 3.52
C LEU A 115 -12.55 9.95 2.05
N GLN A 116 -13.43 9.57 1.13
CA GLN A 116 -13.19 9.76 -0.30
C GLN A 116 -12.97 11.24 -0.64
N ALA A 117 -13.85 12.12 -0.16
CA ALA A 117 -13.79 13.55 -0.46
C ALA A 117 -12.60 14.28 0.19
N HIS A 118 -12.14 13.86 1.37
CA HIS A 118 -11.18 14.63 2.17
C HIS A 118 -9.86 13.91 2.47
N ALA A 119 -9.83 12.59 2.44
CA ALA A 119 -8.63 11.78 2.60
C ALA A 119 -8.05 11.28 1.26
N GLY A 120 -8.84 11.35 0.17
CA GLY A 120 -8.43 10.85 -1.15
C GLY A 120 -8.37 9.32 -1.23
N TRP A 121 -9.10 8.64 -0.34
CA TRP A 121 -9.24 7.19 -0.38
C TRP A 121 -10.28 6.78 -1.44
N PRO A 122 -10.13 5.62 -2.09
CA PRO A 122 -11.00 5.20 -3.20
C PRO A 122 -12.45 4.96 -2.77
#